data_AF-A0A7S9LU51-F1
#
_entry.id   AF-A0A7S9LU51-F1
#
_cell.length_a   1.000
_cell.length_b   1.000
_cell.length_c   1.000
_cell.angle_alpha   90.00
_cell.angle_beta   90.00
_cell.angle_gamma   90.00
#
_symmetry.space_group_name_H-M   'P 1'
#
loop_
_entity.id
_entity.type
_entity.pdbx_description
1 polymer ?
#
loop_
_entity_poly.entity_id
_entity_poly.type
_entity_poly.pdbx_seq_one_letter_code
_entity_poly.pdbx_strand_id
1 'polypeptide(L)'
;MRGAAVLLLALGACAPGTETLETDALARAVLAGLQTKSFEEDVEFCGYIARQSSGELRASPARRGTFDTCTYSEPGKDEELLASFHTHGSFTLEYDAEVPSIDDMLGDIGDGTIGYVSTPGGRLWRIDPDTEVATLLCGLDCLPSDPEFEPGIWGPVRSRYDLPALEARFEEG
;
A
#
# COMPACT_ATOMS: atom_id res chain seq x y z
N MET A 1 -42.99 4.97 41.72
CA MET A 1 -41.83 4.11 41.40
C MET A 1 -41.73 4.05 39.89
N ARG A 2 -40.97 4.98 39.28
CA ARG A 2 -39.67 4.76 38.61
C ARG A 2 -39.74 3.76 37.44
N GLY A 3 -39.59 4.28 36.23
CA GLY A 3 -39.27 3.55 35.01
C GLY A 3 -38.76 4.53 33.96
N ALA A 4 -37.57 5.08 34.17
CA ALA A 4 -36.91 5.93 33.18
C ALA A 4 -36.27 5.04 32.11
N ALA A 5 -36.71 5.18 30.86
CA ALA A 5 -36.04 4.58 29.72
C ALA A 5 -34.75 5.35 29.45
N VAL A 6 -33.61 4.66 29.50
CA VAL A 6 -32.32 5.18 29.07
C VAL A 6 -32.16 4.79 27.60
N LEU A 7 -32.31 5.77 26.71
CA LEU A 7 -31.94 5.63 25.31
C LEU A 7 -30.43 5.88 25.21
N LEU A 8 -29.64 4.82 25.04
CA LEU A 8 -28.23 4.94 24.70
C LEU A 8 -28.11 5.30 23.22
N LEU A 9 -27.86 6.57 22.93
CA LEU A 9 -27.32 7.02 21.65
C LEU A 9 -25.83 6.68 21.63
N ALA A 10 -25.46 5.60 20.94
CA ALA A 10 -24.06 5.34 20.60
C ALA A 10 -23.65 6.34 19.53
N LEU A 11 -22.95 7.40 19.95
CA LEU A 11 -22.21 8.28 19.05
C LEU A 11 -21.03 7.45 18.50
N GLY A 12 -21.08 7.14 17.20
CA GLY A 12 -19.98 6.50 16.48
C GLY A 12 -18.78 7.44 16.45
N ALA A 13 -17.86 7.25 17.41
CA ALA A 13 -16.51 7.77 17.29
C ALA A 13 -15.74 6.86 16.33
N CYS A 14 -15.21 7.43 15.24
CA CYS A 14 -14.25 6.74 14.41
C CYS A 14 -13.04 6.43 15.29
N ALA A 15 -12.82 5.15 15.59
CA ALA A 15 -11.59 4.72 16.25
C ALA A 15 -10.51 4.69 15.17
N PRO A 16 -9.48 5.55 15.20
CA PRO A 16 -8.49 5.66 14.12
C PRO A 16 -7.82 4.31 13.81
N GLY A 17 -7.66 3.45 14.81
CA GLY A 17 -7.12 2.10 14.60
C GLY A 17 -8.03 1.11 13.86
N THR A 18 -9.34 1.35 13.73
CA THR A 18 -10.23 0.46 12.95
C THR A 18 -10.16 0.81 11.46
N GLU A 19 -10.15 2.10 11.12
CA GLU A 19 -10.03 2.53 9.72
C GLU A 19 -8.72 2.06 9.10
N THR A 20 -7.58 2.23 9.80
CA THR A 20 -6.29 1.74 9.29
C THR A 20 -6.34 0.23 9.00
N LEU A 21 -6.97 -0.57 9.87
CA LEU A 21 -7.09 -2.02 9.65
C LEU A 21 -8.00 -2.37 8.46
N GLU A 22 -9.08 -1.62 8.27
CA GLU A 22 -9.97 -1.80 7.11
C GLU A 22 -9.28 -1.39 5.80
N THR A 23 -8.52 -0.28 5.81
CA THR A 23 -7.70 0.18 4.68
C THR A 23 -6.57 -0.81 4.37
N ASP A 24 -5.84 -1.30 5.37
CA ASP A 24 -4.80 -2.34 5.21
C ASP A 24 -5.40 -3.61 4.55
N ALA A 25 -6.60 -4.02 5.00
CA ALA A 25 -7.27 -5.21 4.46
C ALA A 25 -7.76 -5.00 3.01
N LEU A 26 -8.30 -3.82 2.70
CA LEU A 26 -8.73 -3.47 1.35
C LEU A 26 -7.53 -3.35 0.40
N ALA A 27 -6.44 -2.71 0.81
CA ALA A 27 -5.20 -2.63 0.05
C ALA A 27 -4.66 -4.02 -0.28
N ARG A 28 -4.57 -4.89 0.73
CA ARG A 28 -4.18 -6.29 0.53
C ARG A 28 -5.04 -7.00 -0.50
N ALA A 29 -6.37 -6.87 -0.42
CA ALA A 29 -7.29 -7.55 -1.33
C ALA A 29 -7.14 -7.05 -2.77
N VAL A 30 -6.97 -5.73 -2.95
CA VAL A 30 -6.77 -5.11 -4.27
C VAL A 30 -5.43 -5.56 -4.86
N LEU A 31 -4.34 -5.42 -4.12
CA LEU A 31 -3.00 -5.76 -4.60
C LEU A 31 -2.86 -7.26 -4.88
N ALA A 32 -3.47 -8.13 -4.05
CA ALA A 32 -3.55 -9.56 -4.34
C ALA A 32 -4.20 -9.86 -5.70
N GLY A 33 -5.24 -9.09 -6.07
CA GLY A 33 -5.93 -9.25 -7.35
C GLY A 33 -5.18 -8.69 -8.56
N LEU A 34 -4.15 -7.87 -8.35
CA LEU A 34 -3.39 -7.19 -9.42
C LEU A 34 -2.05 -7.86 -9.73
N GLN A 35 -1.39 -8.47 -8.73
CA GLN A 35 -0.02 -9.03 -8.82
C GLN A 35 0.22 -9.87 -10.08
N THR A 36 -0.58 -10.93 -10.32
CA THR A 36 -0.36 -11.82 -11.47
C THR A 36 -0.34 -11.06 -12.80
N LYS A 37 -1.25 -10.09 -12.97
CA LYS A 37 -1.32 -9.28 -14.17
C LYS A 37 -0.13 -8.29 -14.25
N SER A 38 0.29 -7.75 -13.11
CA SER A 38 1.45 -6.87 -12.99
C SER A 38 2.71 -7.57 -13.50
N PHE A 39 2.90 -8.84 -13.14
CA PHE A 39 4.04 -9.64 -13.57
C PHE A 39 3.95 -10.00 -15.06
N GLU A 40 2.78 -10.46 -15.52
CA GLU A 40 2.57 -10.84 -16.94
C GLU A 40 2.82 -9.68 -17.91
N GLU A 41 2.51 -8.46 -17.49
CA GLU A 41 2.66 -7.25 -18.31
C GLU A 41 3.93 -6.46 -18.02
N ASP A 42 4.70 -6.85 -17.01
CA ASP A 42 5.87 -6.15 -16.48
C ASP A 42 5.63 -4.64 -16.28
N VAL A 43 4.55 -4.33 -15.57
CA VAL A 43 4.16 -2.95 -15.27
C VAL A 43 3.52 -2.82 -13.90
N GLU A 44 3.58 -1.62 -13.35
CA GLU A 44 2.85 -1.22 -12.17
C GLU A 44 1.36 -1.00 -12.45
N PHE A 45 0.53 -1.37 -11.48
CA PHE A 45 -0.88 -1.00 -11.42
C PHE A 45 -1.13 -0.21 -10.14
N CYS A 46 -1.68 1.00 -10.27
CA CYS A 46 -1.91 1.89 -9.14
C CYS A 46 -3.34 2.42 -9.04
N GLY A 47 -3.67 2.93 -7.88
CA GLY A 47 -4.95 3.56 -7.58
C GLY A 47 -4.94 4.19 -6.20
N TYR A 48 -6.13 4.49 -5.69
CA TYR A 48 -6.31 4.99 -4.34
C TYR A 48 -7.42 4.25 -3.61
N ILE A 49 -7.37 4.32 -2.28
CA ILE A 49 -8.46 3.96 -1.39
C ILE A 49 -9.03 5.23 -0.80
N ALA A 50 -10.35 5.36 -0.88
CA ALA A 50 -11.07 6.50 -0.34
C ALA A 50 -12.28 6.09 0.49
N ARG A 51 -12.65 6.96 1.43
CA ARG A 51 -13.92 6.88 2.16
C ARG A 51 -14.97 7.69 1.40
N GLN A 52 -16.08 7.05 1.08
CA GLN A 52 -17.22 7.72 0.45
C GLN A 52 -18.04 8.49 1.48
N SER A 53 -18.90 9.40 1.02
CA SER A 53 -19.85 10.14 1.87
C SER A 53 -20.81 9.24 2.67
N SER A 54 -21.03 7.99 2.24
CA SER A 54 -21.77 6.97 2.99
C SER A 54 -21.00 6.42 4.19
N GLY A 55 -19.70 6.68 4.28
CA GLY A 55 -18.76 6.09 5.23
C GLY A 55 -18.10 4.79 4.77
N GLU A 56 -18.47 4.26 3.60
CA GLU A 56 -17.89 3.02 3.03
C GLU A 56 -16.50 3.27 2.45
N LEU A 57 -15.58 2.32 2.64
CA LEU A 57 -14.27 2.33 1.98
C LEU A 57 -14.36 1.71 0.59
N ARG A 58 -13.71 2.35 -0.37
CA ARG A 58 -13.65 1.89 -1.76
C ARG A 58 -12.26 2.08 -2.34
N ALA A 59 -11.82 1.10 -3.12
CA ALA A 59 -10.67 1.26 -4.00
C ALA A 59 -11.11 1.79 -5.38
N SER A 60 -10.34 2.72 -5.94
CA SER A 60 -10.51 3.17 -7.31
C SER A 60 -10.25 2.02 -8.28
N PRO A 61 -10.77 2.08 -9.52
CA PRO A 61 -10.26 1.23 -10.59
C PRO A 61 -8.75 1.42 -10.72
N ALA A 62 -8.00 0.31 -10.79
CA ALA A 62 -6.55 0.35 -10.99
C ALA A 62 -6.23 0.89 -12.39
N ARG A 63 -5.26 1.80 -12.47
CA ARG A 63 -4.70 2.30 -13.72
C ARG A 63 -3.41 1.57 -14.01
N ARG A 64 -3.18 1.29 -15.29
CA ARG A 64 -1.94 0.70 -15.79
C ARG A 64 -0.87 1.80 -15.90
N GLY A 65 0.30 1.56 -15.33
CA GLY A 65 1.49 2.40 -15.42
C GLY A 65 2.50 1.93 -16.47
N THR A 66 3.77 2.22 -16.19
CA THR A 66 4.98 1.72 -16.85
C THR A 66 5.64 0.66 -15.96
N PHE A 67 6.89 0.30 -16.26
CA PHE A 67 7.65 -0.65 -15.46
C PHE A 67 8.01 -0.13 -14.05
N ASP A 68 8.03 1.21 -13.87
CA ASP A 68 8.59 1.92 -12.71
C ASP A 68 7.79 3.15 -12.27
N THR A 69 6.64 3.42 -12.91
CA THR A 69 5.80 4.54 -12.50
C THR A 69 4.33 4.29 -12.79
N CYS A 70 3.48 4.81 -11.93
CA CYS A 70 2.06 4.85 -12.17
C CYS A 70 1.43 6.12 -11.60
N THR A 71 0.43 6.65 -12.32
CA THR A 71 -0.33 7.82 -11.87
C THR A 71 -1.82 7.50 -11.87
N TYR A 72 -2.44 7.60 -10.69
CA TYR A 72 -3.89 7.45 -10.55
C TYR A 72 -4.62 8.78 -10.83
N SER A 73 -5.93 8.71 -11.05
CA SER A 73 -6.75 9.93 -11.20
C SER A 73 -7.07 10.53 -9.83
N GLU A 74 -7.21 11.85 -9.75
CA GLU A 74 -7.71 12.52 -8.55
C GLU A 74 -8.99 11.86 -7.98
N PRO A 75 -9.13 11.77 -6.65
CA PRO A 75 -10.37 11.35 -6.00
C PRO A 75 -11.57 12.21 -6.41
N GLY A 76 -12.77 11.61 -6.38
CA GLY A 76 -14.00 12.34 -6.56
C GLY A 76 -14.20 13.41 -5.47
N LYS A 77 -14.98 14.46 -5.77
CA LYS A 77 -15.23 15.56 -4.82
C LYS A 77 -15.91 15.15 -3.51
N ASP A 78 -16.59 14.00 -3.51
CA ASP A 78 -17.31 13.44 -2.37
C ASP A 78 -16.57 12.24 -1.75
N GLU A 79 -15.27 12.09 -2.07
CA GLU A 79 -14.39 11.02 -1.61
C GLU A 79 -13.24 11.62 -0.78
N GLU A 80 -13.05 11.08 0.42
CA GLU A 80 -11.90 11.40 1.27
C GLU A 80 -10.78 10.41 0.97
N LEU A 81 -9.65 10.90 0.45
CA LEU A 81 -8.47 10.09 0.17
C LEU A 81 -7.89 9.57 1.49
N LEU A 82 -7.74 8.24 1.59
CA LEU A 82 -7.12 7.61 2.75
C LEU A 82 -5.75 7.04 2.43
N ALA A 83 -5.56 6.52 1.21
CA ALA A 83 -4.31 5.91 0.81
C ALA A 83 -4.14 5.82 -0.71
N SER A 84 -2.90 5.78 -1.17
CA SER A 84 -2.49 5.31 -2.49
C SER A 84 -2.17 3.82 -2.44
N PHE A 85 -2.20 3.13 -3.57
CA PHE A 85 -1.63 1.79 -3.70
C PHE A 85 -0.98 1.61 -5.07
N HIS A 86 0.07 0.80 -5.13
CA HIS A 86 0.58 0.29 -6.40
C HIS A 86 1.22 -1.10 -6.25
N THR A 87 1.29 -1.83 -7.36
CA THR A 87 2.12 -3.03 -7.50
C THR A 87 3.48 -2.62 -8.07
N HIS A 88 4.57 -3.23 -7.64
CA HIS A 88 5.76 -3.34 -8.48
C HIS A 88 5.50 -4.33 -9.63
N GLY A 89 6.27 -4.19 -10.71
CA GLY A 89 6.24 -5.05 -11.89
C GLY A 89 6.75 -6.48 -11.67
N SER A 90 7.27 -7.11 -12.72
CA SER A 90 7.81 -8.49 -12.62
C SER A 90 9.13 -8.53 -11.85
N PHE A 91 9.52 -9.72 -11.41
CA PHE A 91 10.86 -9.93 -10.86
C PHE A 91 11.95 -9.72 -11.92
N THR A 92 13.00 -8.98 -11.56
CA THR A 92 14.19 -8.78 -12.39
C THR A 92 15.47 -8.85 -11.56
N LEU A 93 16.56 -9.28 -12.20
CA LEU A 93 17.92 -9.26 -11.65
C LEU A 93 18.58 -7.89 -11.72
N GLU A 94 17.95 -6.91 -12.38
CA GLU A 94 18.53 -5.58 -12.61
C GLU A 94 18.16 -4.57 -11.52
N TYR A 95 17.06 -4.81 -10.79
CA TYR A 95 16.54 -3.87 -9.81
C TYR A 95 15.99 -4.58 -8.57
N ASP A 96 16.17 -3.96 -7.40
CA ASP A 96 15.60 -4.43 -6.14
C ASP A 96 14.16 -3.96 -5.97
N ALA A 97 13.22 -4.74 -6.50
CA ALA A 97 11.79 -4.50 -6.39
C ALA A 97 11.16 -5.07 -5.10
N GLU A 98 11.93 -5.47 -4.09
CA GLU A 98 11.40 -6.12 -2.87
C GLU A 98 11.14 -5.18 -1.68
N VAL A 99 11.46 -3.90 -1.84
CA VAL A 99 11.19 -2.82 -0.88
C VAL A 99 10.67 -1.59 -1.65
N PRO A 100 9.94 -0.67 -1.01
CA PRO A 100 9.61 0.60 -1.66
C PRO A 100 10.85 1.35 -2.13
N SER A 101 10.75 2.04 -3.25
CA SER A 101 11.80 2.93 -3.75
C SER A 101 11.90 4.19 -2.89
N ILE A 102 12.98 4.95 -3.09
CA ILE A 102 13.14 6.29 -2.49
C ILE A 102 12.05 7.22 -3.03
N ASP A 103 11.71 7.13 -4.31
CA ASP A 103 10.69 7.96 -4.95
C ASP A 103 9.29 7.66 -4.40
N ASP A 104 8.97 6.40 -4.06
CA ASP A 104 7.73 6.04 -3.39
C ASP A 104 7.61 6.73 -2.03
N MET A 105 8.66 6.63 -1.21
CA MET A 105 8.71 7.26 0.12
C MET A 105 8.55 8.78 0.01
N LEU A 106 9.31 9.41 -0.88
CA LEU A 106 9.26 10.87 -1.05
C LEU A 106 7.93 11.34 -1.65
N GLY A 107 7.34 10.56 -2.56
CA GLY A 107 6.03 10.83 -3.15
C GLY A 107 4.93 10.82 -2.08
N ASP A 108 4.83 9.74 -1.32
CA ASP A 108 3.82 9.60 -0.27
C ASP A 108 3.98 10.65 0.85
N ILE A 109 5.23 10.98 1.24
CA ILE A 109 5.52 12.09 2.17
C ILE A 109 5.08 13.43 1.58
N GLY A 110 5.43 13.70 0.32
CA GLY A 110 5.10 14.95 -0.36
C GLY A 110 3.60 15.17 -0.50
N ASP A 111 2.86 14.08 -0.74
CA ASP A 111 1.41 14.07 -0.89
C ASP A 111 0.68 13.96 0.47
N GLY A 112 1.39 13.67 1.56
CA GLY A 112 0.80 13.43 2.88
C GLY A 112 -0.17 12.25 2.88
N THR A 113 0.08 11.24 2.05
CA THR A 113 -0.83 10.11 1.80
C THR A 113 -0.18 8.80 2.23
N ILE A 114 -0.95 7.91 2.87
CA ILE A 114 -0.49 6.54 3.17
C ILE A 114 -0.32 5.78 1.85
N GLY A 115 0.83 5.16 1.61
CA GLY A 115 1.02 4.32 0.42
C GLY A 115 1.10 2.83 0.73
N TYR A 116 0.56 2.01 -0.17
CA TYR A 116 0.70 0.55 -0.12
C TYR A 116 1.43 0.04 -1.35
N VAL A 117 2.43 -0.83 -1.13
CA VAL A 117 3.26 -1.39 -2.20
C VAL A 117 3.26 -2.91 -2.11
N SER A 118 2.96 -3.61 -3.21
CA SER A 118 3.18 -5.06 -3.32
C SER A 118 4.37 -5.40 -4.20
N THR A 119 5.12 -6.44 -3.84
CA THR A 119 6.40 -6.81 -4.49
C THR A 119 6.33 -8.15 -5.21
N PRO A 120 7.24 -8.45 -6.15
CA PRO A 120 7.29 -9.75 -6.84
C PRO A 120 7.35 -10.96 -5.90
N GLY A 121 8.07 -10.87 -4.77
CA GLY A 121 8.12 -11.93 -3.74
C GLY A 121 6.85 -12.05 -2.87
N GLY A 122 5.80 -11.29 -3.21
CA GLY A 122 4.51 -11.34 -2.52
C GLY A 122 4.47 -10.57 -1.20
N ARG A 123 5.42 -9.65 -0.95
CA ARG A 123 5.38 -8.79 0.24
C ARG A 123 4.33 -7.71 0.11
N LEU A 124 3.87 -7.20 1.25
CA LEU A 124 3.03 -6.02 1.34
C LEU A 124 3.66 -5.01 2.29
N TRP A 125 3.87 -3.81 1.78
CA TRP A 125 4.41 -2.67 2.49
C TRP A 125 3.34 -1.60 2.71
N ARG A 126 3.49 -0.84 3.80
CA ARG A 126 2.78 0.41 4.04
C ARG A 126 3.76 1.53 4.35
N ILE A 127 3.68 2.62 3.61
CA ILE A 127 4.42 3.86 3.84
C ILE A 127 3.53 4.79 4.64
N ASP A 128 4.06 5.29 5.75
CA ASP A 128 3.38 6.23 6.62
C ASP A 128 4.08 7.60 6.49
N PRO A 129 3.42 8.62 5.91
CA PRO A 129 4.05 9.91 5.60
C PRO A 129 4.27 10.75 6.86
N ASP A 130 3.50 10.53 7.94
CA ASP A 130 3.65 11.26 9.20
C ASP A 130 4.88 10.79 9.97
N THR A 131 5.19 9.49 9.87
CA THR A 131 6.36 8.89 10.52
C THR A 131 7.56 8.71 9.61
N GLU A 132 7.40 8.93 8.30
CA GLU A 132 8.41 8.74 7.25
C GLU A 132 9.00 7.32 7.27
N VAL A 133 8.14 6.32 7.50
CA VAL A 133 8.55 4.91 7.66
C VAL A 133 7.70 3.98 6.81
N ALA A 134 8.38 3.16 6.01
CA ALA A 134 7.83 2.00 5.36
C ALA A 134 7.84 0.81 6.33
N THR A 135 6.70 0.16 6.55
CA THR A 135 6.53 -1.00 7.41
C THR A 135 6.06 -2.20 6.61
N LEU A 136 6.71 -3.34 6.79
CA LEU A 136 6.31 -4.62 6.20
C LEU A 136 5.07 -5.14 6.94
N LEU A 137 3.91 -5.11 6.28
CA LEU A 137 2.67 -5.64 6.83
C LEU A 137 2.64 -7.16 6.76
N CYS A 138 3.23 -7.75 5.73
CA CYS A 138 3.49 -9.18 5.64
C CYS A 138 4.60 -9.50 4.63
N GLY A 139 5.31 -10.61 4.87
CA GLY A 139 6.49 -11.01 4.12
C GLY A 139 6.19 -11.86 2.87
N LEU A 140 7.16 -12.70 2.51
CA LEU A 140 7.10 -13.60 1.35
C LEU A 140 5.81 -14.43 1.30
N ASP A 141 5.34 -14.69 0.09
CA ASP A 141 4.15 -15.52 -0.20
C ASP A 141 2.85 -15.03 0.46
N CYS A 142 2.83 -13.81 0.99
CA CYS A 142 1.62 -13.22 1.57
C CYS A 142 0.59 -12.85 0.50
N LEU A 143 1.08 -12.33 -0.62
CA LEU A 143 0.36 -12.07 -1.86
C LEU A 143 0.85 -13.05 -2.95
N PRO A 144 0.14 -13.18 -4.10
CA PRO A 144 0.67 -13.92 -5.24
C PRO A 144 2.07 -13.43 -5.58
N SER A 145 2.99 -14.37 -5.74
CA SER A 145 4.39 -14.09 -6.05
C SER A 145 4.66 -14.39 -7.52
N ASP A 146 5.62 -13.67 -8.09
CA ASP A 146 6.12 -13.93 -9.43
C ASP A 146 6.74 -15.34 -9.45
N PRO A 147 6.35 -16.24 -10.38
CA PRO A 147 6.93 -17.56 -10.48
C PRO A 147 8.46 -17.58 -10.66
N GLU A 148 9.03 -16.51 -11.22
CA GLU A 148 10.47 -16.38 -11.46
C GLU A 148 11.20 -15.72 -10.28
N PHE A 149 10.49 -15.33 -9.21
CA PHE A 149 11.09 -14.65 -8.06
C PHE A 149 12.14 -15.51 -7.34
N GLU A 150 13.33 -14.94 -7.16
CA GLU A 150 14.42 -15.54 -6.38
C GLU A 150 14.64 -14.81 -5.05
N PRO A 151 14.38 -15.43 -3.88
CA PRO A 151 14.54 -14.77 -2.60
C PRO A 151 16.01 -14.54 -2.24
N GLY A 152 16.30 -13.32 -1.75
CA GLY A 152 17.57 -12.99 -1.09
C GLY A 152 18.69 -12.52 -2.01
N ILE A 153 18.43 -12.34 -3.31
CA ILE A 153 19.42 -11.84 -4.27
C ILE A 153 19.95 -10.44 -3.91
N TRP A 154 19.08 -9.58 -3.35
CA TRP A 154 19.38 -8.21 -2.89
C TRP A 154 19.63 -8.14 -1.38
N GLY A 155 20.06 -9.25 -0.78
CA GLY A 155 20.28 -9.35 0.65
C GLY A 155 19.00 -9.40 1.50
N PRO A 156 19.15 -9.32 2.83
CA PRO A 156 18.02 -9.46 3.76
C PRO A 156 17.11 -8.23 3.73
N VAL A 157 15.80 -8.47 3.53
CA VAL A 157 14.76 -7.45 3.65
C VAL A 157 14.39 -7.26 5.13
N ARG A 158 14.53 -6.03 5.64
CA ARG A 158 14.12 -5.64 7.00
C ARG A 158 12.60 -5.51 7.10
N SER A 159 12.04 -5.44 8.31
CA SER A 159 10.61 -5.19 8.49
C SER A 159 10.23 -3.71 8.44
N ARG A 160 11.21 -2.81 8.43
CA ARG A 160 11.02 -1.35 8.44
C ARG A 160 12.16 -0.66 7.71
N TYR A 161 11.84 0.42 7.01
CA TYR A 161 12.79 1.34 6.38
C TYR A 161 12.32 2.79 6.57
N ASP A 162 13.21 3.65 7.04
CA ASP A 162 13.12 5.11 6.87
C ASP A 162 13.92 5.52 5.62
N LEU A 163 13.91 6.81 5.27
CA LEU A 163 14.59 7.30 4.07
C LEU A 163 16.12 6.98 4.08
N PRO A 164 16.89 7.26 5.16
CA PRO A 164 18.30 6.88 5.21
C PRO A 164 18.54 5.36 5.07
N ALA A 165 17.63 4.54 5.62
CA ALA A 165 17.69 3.10 5.48
C ALA A 165 17.42 2.62 4.05
N LEU A 166 16.58 3.31 3.28
CA LEU A 166 16.36 3.05 1.85
C LEU A 166 17.57 3.52 1.02
N GLU A 167 18.07 4.73 1.26
CA GLU A 167 19.28 5.27 0.62
C GLU A 167 20.45 4.30 0.76
N ALA A 168 20.76 3.86 1.98
CA ALA A 168 21.83 2.91 2.23
C ALA A 168 21.63 1.57 1.50
N ARG A 169 20.37 1.12 1.32
CA ARG A 169 20.07 -0.13 0.60
C ARG A 169 20.32 -0.01 -0.90
N PHE A 170 19.92 1.10 -1.50
CA PHE A 170 20.08 1.33 -2.93
C PHE A 170 21.48 1.84 -3.32
N GLU A 171 22.27 2.35 -2.37
CA GLU A 171 23.70 2.66 -2.58
C GLU A 171 24.61 1.42 -2.55
N GLU A 172 24.22 0.38 -1.82
CA GLU A 172 24.98 -0.88 -1.68
C GLU A 172 24.69 -1.92 -2.80
N GLY A 173 23.76 -1.61 -3.71
CA GLY A 173 23.28 -2.47 -4.80
C GLY A 173 24.01 -2.34 -6.12
#